data_AF-A0A3N7CF89-F1
#
_entry.id   AF-A0A3N7CF89-F1
#
_cell.length_a   1.000
_cell.length_b   1.000
_cell.length_c   1.000
_cell.angle_alpha   90.00
_cell.angle_beta   90.00
_cell.angle_gamma   90.00
#
_symmetry.space_group_name_H-M   'P 1'
#
loop_
_entity.id
_entity.type
_entity.pdbx_description
1 polymer ?
#
loop_
_entity_poly.entity_id
_entity_poly.type
_entity_poly.pdbx_seq_one_letter_code
_entity_poly.pdbx_strand_id
1 'polypeptide(L)'
;MPTAVGGTADVSKVVSFKSGPIAQTNALIPTAGTTSAHIVMNGVKISETWKSSVTYGTQVYSYRQISDPLPNFPQFGGEVIAKVPGVEVYFGEWAPRKTGVQPDKGTDLNLTSANRTVFYAGENATTVMPALVNAKYDVVGIKRFDPSAPSVSSGTLNVNYGGSAGTIAGSIAGGAGTVNFNGTNIASNGSFQNAGSIIKGQFYGTGAEAMAGIYNTGNTATSVAFGGKKQ
;
A
#
# COMPACT_ATOMS: atom_id res chain seq x y z
N MET A 1 15.00 -2.01 -5.91
CA MET A 1 14.48 -3.10 -5.05
C MET A 1 15.45 -4.26 -5.15
N PRO A 2 15.89 -4.90 -4.05
CA PRO A 2 16.87 -5.97 -4.15
C PRO A 2 16.25 -7.13 -4.95
N THR A 3 16.90 -7.47 -6.06
CA THR A 3 16.44 -8.46 -7.05
C THR A 3 17.00 -9.86 -6.81
N ALA A 4 17.40 -10.20 -5.58
CA ALA A 4 17.86 -11.54 -5.25
C ALA A 4 17.01 -12.13 -4.13
N VAL A 5 16.21 -13.14 -4.46
CA VAL A 5 15.64 -14.06 -3.49
C VAL A 5 16.80 -14.68 -2.72
N GLY A 6 16.92 -14.38 -1.42
CA GLY A 6 17.95 -14.93 -0.54
C GLY A 6 19.14 -14.02 -0.19
N GLY A 7 19.16 -12.75 -0.60
CA GLY A 7 20.14 -11.79 -0.08
C GLY A 7 19.77 -11.28 1.32
N THR A 8 20.69 -11.31 2.29
CA THR A 8 20.53 -10.55 3.54
C THR A 8 20.43 -9.08 3.16
N ALA A 9 19.26 -8.47 3.37
CA ALA A 9 19.09 -7.05 3.13
C ALA A 9 20.08 -6.30 4.04
N ASP A 10 20.86 -5.38 3.46
CA ASP A 10 21.68 -4.47 4.25
C ASP A 10 20.74 -3.65 5.13
N VAL A 11 20.59 -4.06 6.39
CA VAL A 11 19.61 -3.49 7.33
C VAL A 11 19.88 -2.01 7.61
N SER A 12 21.10 -1.54 7.34
CA SER A 12 21.43 -0.11 7.39
C SER A 12 20.79 0.71 6.25
N LYS A 13 20.29 0.03 5.21
CA LYS A 13 19.65 0.61 4.02
C LYS A 13 18.19 0.17 3.85
N VAL A 14 17.64 -0.61 4.78
CA VAL A 14 16.23 -1.01 4.78
C VAL A 14 15.42 0.08 5.48
N VAL A 15 14.48 0.68 4.74
CA VAL A 15 13.49 1.59 5.35
C VAL A 15 12.35 0.74 5.89
N SER A 16 12.17 0.73 7.21
CA SER A 16 10.97 0.18 7.83
C SER A 16 9.83 1.18 7.69
N PHE A 17 8.72 0.79 7.06
CA PHE A 17 7.52 1.64 7.04
C PHE A 17 6.99 1.88 8.46
N LYS A 18 6.92 0.83 9.28
CA LYS A 18 6.46 0.90 10.68
C LYS A 18 7.28 1.87 11.52
N SER A 19 8.61 1.68 11.54
CA SER A 19 9.51 2.42 12.42
C SER A 19 9.98 3.75 11.83
N GLY A 20 9.76 3.99 10.53
CA GLY A 20 10.08 5.23 9.84
C GLY A 20 8.86 6.14 9.72
N PRO A 21 8.31 6.31 8.50
CA PRO A 21 7.26 7.30 8.25
C PRO A 21 5.99 7.07 9.07
N ILE A 22 5.53 5.82 9.26
CA ILE A 22 4.30 5.53 10.01
C ILE A 22 4.44 5.91 11.49
N ALA A 23 5.59 5.61 12.11
CA ALA A 23 5.85 5.99 13.48
C ALA A 23 5.80 7.52 13.65
N GLN A 24 6.40 8.27 12.72
CA GLN A 24 6.39 9.73 12.77
C GLN A 24 4.97 10.30 12.62
N THR A 25 4.17 9.79 11.67
CA THR A 25 2.77 10.19 11.54
C THR A 25 1.97 9.88 12.80
N ASN A 26 2.14 8.70 13.41
CA ASN A 26 1.44 8.34 14.64
C ASN A 26 1.82 9.20 15.85
N ALA A 27 3.09 9.61 15.94
CA ALA A 27 3.55 10.50 17.00
C ALA A 27 2.88 11.89 16.93
N LEU A 28 2.61 12.37 15.70
CA LEU A 28 2.00 13.67 15.47
C LEU A 28 0.47 13.62 15.42
N ILE A 29 -0.08 12.52 14.91
CA ILE A 29 -1.51 12.31 14.64
C ILE A 29 -1.93 10.96 15.24
N PRO A 30 -2.27 10.93 16.55
CA PRO A 30 -2.61 9.67 17.22
C PRO A 30 -3.95 9.11 16.72
N THR A 31 -4.90 9.98 16.40
CA THR A 31 -6.25 9.63 15.96
C THR A 31 -6.44 9.98 14.50
N ALA A 32 -7.01 9.06 13.72
CA ALA A 32 -7.29 9.31 12.30
C ALA A 32 -8.32 10.43 12.10
N GLY A 33 -8.15 11.22 11.03
CA GLY A 33 -9.03 12.34 10.68
C GLY A 33 -8.53 13.07 9.43
N THR A 34 -9.16 14.21 9.12
CA THR A 34 -8.77 15.07 7.99
C THR A 34 -7.72 16.13 8.35
N THR A 35 -7.34 16.21 9.63
CA THR A 35 -6.31 17.13 10.13
C THR A 35 -4.91 16.66 9.73
N SER A 36 -4.05 17.60 9.34
CA SER A 36 -2.63 17.36 9.09
C SER A 36 -1.73 17.79 10.25
N ALA A 37 -0.50 17.28 10.24
CA ALA A 37 0.60 17.75 11.06
C ALA A 37 1.88 17.86 10.25
N HIS A 38 2.89 18.56 10.79
CA HIS A 38 4.18 18.72 10.12
C HIS A 38 5.28 17.89 10.77
N ILE A 39 6.06 17.20 9.93
CA ILE A 39 7.33 16.61 10.34
C ILE A 39 8.41 17.67 10.22
N VAL A 40 9.11 17.93 11.33
CA VAL A 40 10.14 18.96 11.43
C VAL A 40 11.51 18.30 11.60
N MET A 41 12.49 18.70 10.79
CA MET A 41 13.88 18.26 10.87
C MET A 41 14.78 19.49 10.90
N ASN A 42 15.68 19.58 11.89
CA ASN A 42 16.56 20.74 12.10
C ASN A 42 15.82 22.09 12.08
N GLY A 43 14.62 22.15 12.67
CA GLY A 43 13.78 23.36 12.70
C GLY A 43 13.03 23.68 11.40
N VAL A 44 13.21 22.89 10.34
CA VAL A 44 12.52 23.07 9.05
C VAL A 44 11.35 22.11 8.93
N LYS A 45 10.17 22.60 8.55
CA LYS A 45 9.01 21.74 8.22
C LYS A 45 9.27 21.03 6.90
N ILE A 46 9.69 19.78 6.93
CA ILE A 46 10.03 19.02 5.72
C ILE A 46 8.80 18.36 5.10
N SER A 47 7.86 17.90 5.94
CA SER A 47 6.68 17.19 5.46
C SER A 47 5.39 17.70 6.09
N GLU A 48 4.31 17.62 5.34
CA GLU A 48 2.95 17.60 5.87
C GLU A 48 2.42 16.16 5.79
N THR A 49 1.79 15.66 6.86
CA THR A 49 1.31 14.27 6.98
C THR A 49 -0.12 14.19 7.48
N TRP A 50 -0.81 13.10 7.14
CA TRP A 50 -2.17 12.77 7.55
C TRP A 50 -2.28 11.30 7.94
N LYS A 51 -3.31 11.01 8.75
CA LYS A 51 -3.73 9.65 9.09
C LYS A 51 -5.22 9.51 8.87
N SER A 52 -5.62 8.55 8.06
CA SER A 52 -7.03 8.24 7.79
C SER A 52 -7.34 6.79 8.18
N SER A 53 -8.60 6.55 8.57
CA SER A 53 -9.15 5.21 8.71
C SER A 53 -10.20 5.02 7.63
N VAL A 54 -10.10 3.91 6.89
CA VAL A 54 -11.07 3.54 5.86
C VAL A 54 -11.72 2.21 6.23
N THR A 55 -12.53 1.66 5.33
CA THR A 55 -13.28 0.42 5.59
C THR A 55 -12.38 -0.76 6.00
N TYR A 56 -13.00 -1.73 6.66
CA TYR A 56 -12.35 -2.91 7.26
C TYR A 56 -11.25 -2.59 8.28
N GLY A 57 -11.26 -1.37 8.85
CA GLY A 57 -10.27 -0.95 9.84
C GLY A 57 -8.88 -0.67 9.25
N THR A 58 -8.78 -0.53 7.93
CA THR A 58 -7.52 -0.22 7.24
C THR A 58 -7.07 1.20 7.59
N GLN A 59 -5.85 1.33 8.10
CA GLN A 59 -5.24 2.63 8.35
C GLN A 59 -4.41 3.06 7.15
N VAL A 60 -4.59 4.31 6.75
CA VAL A 60 -3.88 4.94 5.63
C VAL A 60 -3.08 6.12 6.16
N TYR A 61 -1.78 6.10 5.88
CA TYR A 61 -0.81 7.13 6.23
C TYR A 61 -0.41 7.83 4.95
N SER A 62 -0.47 9.15 4.92
CA SER A 62 -0.01 9.91 3.76
C SER A 62 0.87 11.07 4.17
N TYR A 63 1.79 11.43 3.28
CA TYR A 63 2.70 12.53 3.50
C TYR A 63 3.26 13.05 2.18
N ARG A 64 3.60 14.34 2.16
CA ARG A 64 4.33 14.97 1.06
C ARG A 64 5.47 15.81 1.58
N GLN A 65 6.54 15.90 0.80
CA GLN A 65 7.63 16.84 1.05
C GLN A 65 7.21 18.26 0.63
N ILE A 66 7.23 19.22 1.56
CA ILE A 66 6.82 20.60 1.32
C ILE A 66 8.02 21.56 1.17
N SER A 67 9.12 21.29 1.87
CA SER A 67 10.36 22.07 1.79
C SER A 67 11.38 21.42 0.86
N ASP A 68 12.43 22.16 0.48
CA ASP A 68 13.52 21.60 -0.31
C ASP A 68 14.32 20.55 0.51
N PRO A 69 14.95 19.56 -0.16
CA PRO A 69 15.72 18.54 0.53
C PRO A 69 16.82 19.16 1.38
N LEU A 70 16.96 18.71 2.63
CA LEU A 70 18.09 19.10 3.46
C LEU A 70 19.34 18.29 3.08
N PRO A 71 20.54 18.89 3.15
CA PRO A 71 21.78 18.14 2.96
C PRO A 71 21.84 16.91 3.87
N ASN A 72 22.18 15.75 3.31
CA ASN A 72 22.27 14.45 3.99
C ASN A 72 20.94 13.87 4.50
N PHE A 73 19.79 14.43 4.12
CA PHE A 73 18.48 13.83 4.40
C PHE A 73 17.86 13.23 3.12
N PRO A 74 17.06 12.16 3.23
CA PRO A 74 16.33 11.61 2.09
C PRO A 74 15.41 12.64 1.46
N GLN A 75 15.41 12.71 0.13
CA GLN A 75 14.36 13.36 -0.65
C GLN A 75 13.23 12.36 -0.89
N PHE A 76 12.00 12.82 -0.71
CA PHE A 76 10.80 12.02 -0.97
C PHE A 76 9.71 12.84 -1.65
N GLY A 77 8.74 12.14 -2.21
CA GLY A 77 7.64 12.74 -2.95
C GLY A 77 6.36 12.79 -2.13
N GLY A 78 5.24 12.63 -2.81
CA GLY A 78 3.98 12.31 -2.15
C GLY A 78 3.83 10.80 -2.04
N GLU A 79 3.53 10.32 -0.84
CA GLU A 79 3.42 8.90 -0.55
C GLU A 79 2.14 8.62 0.26
N VAL A 80 1.53 7.47 -0.04
CA VAL A 80 0.38 6.93 0.65
C VAL A 80 0.68 5.48 0.97
N ILE A 81 0.60 5.12 2.25
CA ILE A 81 0.85 3.78 2.76
C ILE A 81 -0.39 3.32 3.52
N ALA A 82 -1.06 2.29 3.05
CA ALA A 82 -2.06 1.57 3.82
C ALA A 82 -1.48 0.34 4.48
N LYS A 83 -1.94 0.08 5.71
CA LYS A 83 -1.56 -1.09 6.50
C LYS A 83 -2.75 -2.04 6.61
N VAL A 84 -2.52 -3.31 6.27
CA VAL A 84 -3.50 -4.38 6.52
C VAL A 84 -3.66 -4.57 8.04
N PRO A 85 -4.89 -4.62 8.58
CA PRO A 85 -5.10 -4.64 10.02
C PRO A 85 -4.42 -5.82 10.75
N GLY A 86 -3.62 -5.51 11.76
CA GLY A 86 -3.02 -6.51 12.66
C GLY A 86 -1.77 -7.23 12.12
N VAL A 87 -1.29 -6.87 10.92
CA VAL A 87 -0.09 -7.48 10.32
C VAL A 87 0.84 -6.42 9.71
N GLU A 88 2.11 -6.76 9.53
CA GLU A 88 3.11 -5.89 8.89
C GLU A 88 3.09 -6.07 7.36
N VAL A 89 1.92 -5.84 6.77
CA VAL A 89 1.67 -5.90 5.32
C VAL A 89 1.12 -4.56 4.86
N TYR A 90 1.72 -4.04 3.80
CA TYR A 90 1.56 -2.68 3.32
C TYR A 90 1.28 -2.64 1.82
N PHE A 91 0.49 -1.66 1.41
CA PHE A 91 0.21 -1.38 0.01
C PHE A 91 -0.04 0.11 -0.15
N GLY A 92 0.25 0.66 -1.32
CA GLY A 92 0.22 2.10 -1.45
C GLY A 92 0.65 2.63 -2.80
N GLU A 93 0.86 3.93 -2.83
CA GLU A 93 1.25 4.67 -4.02
C GLU A 93 2.24 5.76 -3.69
N TRP A 94 3.06 6.07 -4.68
CA TRP A 94 4.08 7.10 -4.59
C TRP A 94 4.08 7.93 -5.87
N ALA A 95 4.32 9.23 -5.74
CA ALA A 95 4.58 10.12 -6.85
C ALA A 95 5.76 11.05 -6.50
N PRO A 96 6.53 11.55 -7.49
CA PRO A 96 7.60 12.49 -7.22
C PRO A 96 7.07 13.77 -6.53
N ARG A 97 7.95 14.47 -5.80
CA ARG A 97 7.61 15.77 -5.20
C ARG A 97 7.09 16.71 -6.30
N LYS A 98 6.01 17.43 -6.00
CA LYS A 98 5.53 18.51 -6.87
C LYS A 98 6.59 19.60 -6.98
N THR A 99 6.81 20.12 -8.18
CA THR A 99 7.79 21.18 -8.41
C THR A 99 7.32 22.52 -7.83
N GLY A 100 8.27 23.38 -7.50
CA GLY A 100 8.01 24.72 -6.95
C GLY A 100 7.66 24.72 -5.46
N VAL A 101 7.46 25.94 -4.93
CA VAL A 101 7.11 26.17 -3.53
C VAL A 101 5.76 25.53 -3.22
N GLN A 102 5.74 24.63 -2.25
CA GLN A 102 4.51 23.99 -1.80
C GLN A 102 3.88 24.80 -0.67
N PRO A 103 2.53 24.93 -0.63
CA PRO A 103 1.88 25.55 0.50
C PRO A 103 2.06 24.70 1.77
N ASP A 104 2.18 25.36 2.92
CA ASP A 104 2.25 24.71 4.24
C ASP A 104 1.03 23.84 4.56
N LYS A 105 -0.13 24.16 3.97
CA LYS A 105 -1.38 23.43 4.11
C LYS A 105 -1.94 23.08 2.75
N GLY A 106 -2.02 21.79 2.44
CA GLY A 106 -2.62 21.30 1.21
C GLY A 106 -2.52 19.79 1.07
N THR A 107 -3.48 19.16 0.41
CA THR A 107 -3.55 17.69 0.30
C THR A 107 -3.04 17.15 -1.04
N ASP A 108 -2.47 18.01 -1.88
CA ASP A 108 -1.91 17.60 -3.16
C ASP A 108 -0.58 16.84 -2.98
N LEU A 109 -0.69 15.52 -2.99
CA LEU A 109 0.41 14.56 -2.95
C LEU A 109 1.05 14.33 -4.35
N ASN A 110 0.67 15.09 -5.38
CA ASN A 110 1.13 14.95 -6.76
C ASN A 110 0.79 13.59 -7.43
N LEU A 111 -0.24 12.88 -6.94
CA LEU A 111 -0.61 11.54 -7.42
C LEU A 111 -1.24 11.55 -8.84
N THR A 112 -1.44 12.72 -9.44
CA THR A 112 -1.78 12.83 -10.86
C THR A 112 -0.56 12.75 -11.78
N SER A 113 0.66 12.81 -11.24
CA SER A 113 1.91 12.68 -11.98
C SER A 113 1.95 11.42 -12.85
N ALA A 114 2.49 11.55 -14.07
CA ALA A 114 2.74 10.42 -14.95
C ALA A 114 3.71 9.39 -14.33
N ASN A 115 4.59 9.84 -13.43
CA ASN A 115 5.56 9.02 -12.72
C ASN A 115 5.00 8.39 -11.43
N ARG A 116 3.68 8.49 -11.20
CA ARG A 116 3.03 7.77 -10.09
C ARG A 116 3.29 6.26 -10.23
N THR A 117 3.60 5.62 -9.12
CA THR A 117 3.72 4.16 -9.01
C THR A 117 2.83 3.64 -7.90
N VAL A 118 2.47 2.36 -8.00
CA VAL A 118 1.79 1.59 -6.95
C VAL A 118 2.72 0.51 -6.45
N PHE A 119 2.63 0.19 -5.16
CA PHE A 119 3.50 -0.80 -4.53
C PHE A 119 2.74 -1.63 -3.49
N TYR A 120 3.36 -2.75 -3.12
CA TYR A 120 3.00 -3.56 -1.97
C TYR A 120 4.27 -4.18 -1.40
N ALA A 121 4.29 -4.40 -0.08
CA ALA A 121 5.39 -5.03 0.64
C ALA A 121 4.86 -5.62 1.95
N GLY A 122 5.51 -6.63 2.49
CA GLY A 122 5.13 -7.16 3.80
C GLY A 122 6.14 -8.13 4.37
N GLU A 123 6.05 -8.32 5.68
CA GLU A 123 6.82 -9.34 6.40
C GLU A 123 6.11 -10.70 6.34
N ASN A 124 6.88 -11.78 6.53
CA ASN A 124 6.37 -13.15 6.62
C ASN A 124 5.56 -13.58 5.38
N ALA A 125 6.10 -13.39 4.18
CA ALA A 125 5.48 -13.92 2.97
C ALA A 125 5.17 -15.42 3.13
N THR A 126 3.95 -15.82 2.77
CA THR A 126 3.53 -17.23 2.79
C THR A 126 4.38 -18.00 1.80
N THR A 127 5.27 -18.89 2.26
CA THR A 127 6.15 -19.68 1.37
C THR A 127 5.57 -21.04 1.00
N VAL A 128 4.56 -21.50 1.75
CA VAL A 128 3.80 -22.72 1.51
C VAL A 128 2.34 -22.40 1.76
N MET A 129 1.52 -22.43 0.72
CA MET A 129 0.10 -22.16 0.83
C MET A 129 -0.62 -23.26 1.63
N PRO A 130 -1.40 -22.92 2.67
CA PRO A 130 -2.31 -23.86 3.31
C PRO A 130 -3.49 -24.16 2.39
N ALA A 131 -4.17 -25.29 2.62
CA ALA A 131 -5.46 -25.53 1.97
C ALA A 131 -6.46 -24.45 2.43
N LEU A 132 -7.12 -23.82 1.47
CA LEU A 132 -8.14 -22.81 1.70
C LEU A 132 -9.42 -23.24 0.98
N VAL A 133 -10.52 -23.35 1.73
CA VAL A 133 -11.83 -23.67 1.20
C VAL A 133 -12.76 -22.50 1.51
N ASN A 134 -13.18 -21.78 0.46
CA ASN A 134 -14.03 -20.60 0.54
C ASN A 134 -13.55 -19.56 1.58
N ALA A 135 -12.24 -19.35 1.66
CA ALA A 135 -11.66 -18.38 2.58
C ALA A 135 -12.00 -16.97 2.10
N LYS A 136 -12.58 -16.16 2.98
CA LYS A 136 -12.99 -14.79 2.66
C LYS A 136 -11.94 -13.78 3.08
N TYR A 137 -11.67 -12.81 2.21
CA TYR A 137 -10.74 -11.72 2.48
C TYR A 137 -11.43 -10.39 2.27
N ASP A 138 -11.40 -9.53 3.27
CA ASP A 138 -11.85 -8.16 3.16
C ASP A 138 -10.71 -7.31 2.60
N VAL A 139 -10.90 -6.79 1.38
CA VAL A 139 -9.85 -6.14 0.58
C VAL A 139 -10.19 -4.67 0.36
N VAL A 140 -9.17 -3.82 0.49
CA VAL A 140 -9.19 -2.38 0.18
C VAL A 140 -8.25 -2.09 -0.98
N GLY A 141 -8.66 -1.22 -1.89
CA GLY A 141 -7.87 -0.71 -2.99
C GLY A 141 -7.68 0.82 -2.92
N ILE A 142 -6.46 1.28 -3.23
CA ILE A 142 -6.03 2.67 -3.19
C ILE A 142 -5.58 3.14 -4.57
N LYS A 143 -6.08 4.32 -4.96
CA LYS A 143 -5.68 5.04 -6.17
C LYS A 143 -5.91 6.53 -6.01
N ARG A 144 -4.85 7.33 -6.20
CA ARG A 144 -4.89 8.80 -6.13
C ARG A 144 -5.61 9.29 -4.87
N PHE A 145 -5.23 8.70 -3.74
CA PHE A 145 -5.84 8.96 -2.45
C PHE A 145 -5.67 10.42 -2.06
N ASP A 146 -6.77 11.06 -1.69
CA ASP A 146 -6.77 12.42 -1.17
C ASP A 146 -7.07 12.37 0.34
N PRO A 147 -6.13 12.76 1.22
CA PRO A 147 -6.37 12.74 2.65
C PRO A 147 -7.43 13.73 3.14
N SER A 148 -7.81 14.74 2.34
CA SER A 148 -8.95 15.63 2.67
C SER A 148 -10.30 14.99 2.38
N ALA A 149 -10.34 14.03 1.46
CA ALA A 149 -11.53 13.29 1.07
C ALA A 149 -11.19 11.79 0.84
N PRO A 150 -10.85 11.04 1.91
CA PRO A 150 -10.44 9.65 1.81
C PRO A 150 -11.46 8.82 1.03
N SER A 151 -11.01 8.24 -0.08
CA SER A 151 -11.84 7.42 -0.95
C SER A 151 -11.07 6.19 -1.39
N VAL A 152 -11.73 5.03 -1.33
CA VAL A 152 -11.14 3.72 -1.62
C VAL A 152 -12.13 2.86 -2.39
N SER A 153 -11.61 1.78 -2.96
CA SER A 153 -12.44 0.65 -3.38
C SER A 153 -12.39 -0.44 -2.34
N SER A 154 -13.46 -1.22 -2.23
CA SER A 154 -13.51 -2.32 -1.28
C SER A 154 -14.41 -3.46 -1.74
N GLY A 155 -14.22 -4.63 -1.15
CA GLY A 155 -15.05 -5.80 -1.35
C GLY A 155 -14.49 -7.01 -0.63
N THR A 156 -15.27 -8.09 -0.59
CA THR A 156 -14.83 -9.38 -0.06
C THR A 156 -14.49 -10.31 -1.22
N LEU A 157 -13.28 -10.87 -1.21
CA LEU A 157 -12.83 -11.86 -2.19
C LEU A 157 -12.97 -13.27 -1.60
N ASN A 158 -13.33 -14.23 -2.46
CA ASN A 158 -13.34 -15.64 -2.13
C ASN A 158 -12.07 -16.30 -2.67
N VAL A 159 -11.33 -16.95 -1.79
CA VAL A 159 -10.04 -17.57 -2.08
C VAL A 159 -10.13 -19.07 -1.82
N ASN A 160 -9.72 -19.85 -2.81
CA ASN A 160 -9.61 -21.30 -2.71
C ASN A 160 -8.20 -21.73 -3.09
N TYR A 161 -7.61 -22.66 -2.33
CA TYR A 161 -6.32 -23.26 -2.64
C TYR A 161 -6.31 -24.73 -2.22
N GLY A 162 -5.90 -25.62 -3.12
CA GLY A 162 -5.83 -27.05 -2.83
C GLY A 162 -5.02 -27.82 -3.88
N GLY A 163 -4.37 -28.91 -3.44
CA GLY A 163 -3.48 -29.71 -4.27
C GLY A 163 -2.23 -28.90 -4.65
N SER A 164 -2.26 -28.23 -5.81
CA SER A 164 -1.14 -27.46 -6.36
C SER A 164 -1.56 -26.10 -6.96
N ALA A 165 -2.84 -25.75 -6.90
CA ALA A 165 -3.36 -24.54 -7.52
C ALA A 165 -4.47 -23.91 -6.67
N GLY A 166 -4.70 -22.62 -6.88
CA GLY A 166 -5.80 -21.91 -6.26
C GLY A 166 -6.30 -20.76 -7.11
N THR A 167 -7.43 -20.22 -6.72
CA THR A 167 -8.10 -19.12 -7.42
C THR A 167 -8.55 -18.04 -6.44
N ILE A 168 -8.57 -16.81 -6.94
CA ILE A 168 -9.20 -15.67 -6.28
C ILE A 168 -10.40 -15.27 -7.14
N ALA A 169 -11.57 -15.13 -6.52
CA ALA A 169 -12.81 -14.73 -7.19
C ALA A 169 -13.45 -13.54 -6.49
N GLY A 170 -14.16 -12.71 -7.27
CA GLY A 170 -14.83 -11.51 -6.78
C GLY A 170 -14.19 -10.22 -7.27
N SER A 171 -14.64 -9.10 -6.71
CA SER A 171 -14.17 -7.77 -7.09
C SER A 171 -14.17 -6.82 -5.89
N ILE A 172 -13.37 -5.76 -6.03
CA ILE A 172 -13.51 -4.55 -5.23
C ILE A 172 -13.99 -3.41 -6.13
N ALA A 173 -14.81 -2.51 -5.58
CA ALA A 173 -15.32 -1.34 -6.29
C ALA A 173 -15.45 -0.14 -5.36
N GLY A 174 -15.50 1.07 -5.91
CA GLY A 174 -15.57 2.33 -5.15
C GLY A 174 -14.75 3.43 -5.79
N GLY A 175 -14.27 4.37 -4.98
CA GLY A 175 -13.57 5.57 -5.45
C GLY A 175 -12.22 5.30 -6.11
N ALA A 176 -11.56 4.18 -5.79
CA ALA A 176 -10.36 3.75 -6.48
C ALA A 176 -10.66 3.04 -7.82
N GLY A 177 -11.94 2.85 -8.18
CA GLY A 177 -12.40 2.13 -9.38
C GLY A 177 -12.64 0.63 -9.12
N THR A 178 -13.02 -0.10 -10.15
CA THR A 178 -13.31 -1.54 -10.04
C THR A 178 -12.10 -2.39 -10.42
N VAL A 179 -11.76 -3.37 -9.58
CA VAL A 179 -10.77 -4.42 -9.90
C VAL A 179 -11.46 -5.77 -9.77
N ASN A 180 -11.50 -6.53 -10.87
CA ASN A 180 -12.05 -7.88 -10.91
C ASN A 180 -10.92 -8.91 -10.82
N PHE A 181 -11.00 -9.80 -9.83
CA PHE A 181 -9.98 -10.81 -9.55
C PHE A 181 -10.22 -12.14 -10.28
N ASN A 182 -11.35 -12.31 -10.97
CA ASN A 182 -11.64 -13.54 -11.71
C ASN A 182 -10.49 -13.87 -12.68
N GLY A 183 -10.07 -15.14 -12.68
CA GLY A 183 -8.94 -15.61 -13.47
C GLY A 183 -7.56 -15.34 -12.84
N THR A 184 -7.52 -14.90 -11.58
CA THR A 184 -6.27 -14.81 -10.80
C THR A 184 -5.96 -16.16 -10.18
N ASN A 185 -4.79 -16.71 -10.52
CA ASN A 185 -4.30 -17.99 -10.05
C ASN A 185 -3.30 -17.80 -8.91
N ILE A 186 -3.27 -18.77 -7.99
CA ILE A 186 -2.40 -18.79 -6.81
C ILE A 186 -1.37 -19.91 -6.97
N ALA A 187 -0.10 -19.59 -6.77
CA ALA A 187 1.01 -20.53 -6.73
C ALA A 187 1.24 -21.06 -5.31
N SER A 188 1.95 -22.20 -5.20
CA SER A 188 2.25 -22.83 -3.91
C SER A 188 3.08 -21.98 -2.95
N ASN A 189 3.84 -21.03 -3.47
CA ASN A 189 4.64 -20.08 -2.68
C ASN A 189 3.87 -18.80 -2.29
N GLY A 190 2.53 -18.83 -2.33
CA GLY A 190 1.70 -17.70 -1.95
C GLY A 190 1.69 -16.51 -2.90
N SER A 191 2.49 -16.55 -3.98
CA SER A 191 2.33 -15.55 -5.05
C SER A 191 1.04 -15.81 -5.82
N PHE A 192 0.42 -14.74 -6.33
CA PHE A 192 -0.74 -14.86 -7.21
C PHE A 192 -0.67 -13.85 -8.35
N GLN A 193 -1.22 -14.23 -9.51
CA GLN A 193 -1.30 -13.37 -10.68
C GLN A 193 -2.38 -13.84 -11.66
N ASN A 194 -2.86 -12.92 -12.50
CA ASN A 194 -3.71 -13.27 -13.63
C ASN A 194 -2.90 -13.34 -14.96
N ALA A 195 -3.59 -13.73 -16.03
CA ALA A 195 -3.02 -13.67 -17.37
C ALA A 195 -2.55 -12.24 -17.71
N GLY A 196 -1.33 -12.11 -18.23
CA GLY A 196 -0.72 -10.81 -18.53
C GLY A 196 -0.17 -10.05 -17.30
N SER A 197 -0.22 -10.63 -16.09
CA SER A 197 0.29 -10.02 -14.86
C SER A 197 -0.29 -8.62 -14.55
N ILE A 198 -1.52 -8.36 -14.99
CA ILE A 198 -2.25 -7.13 -14.70
C ILE A 198 -2.54 -7.07 -13.20
N ILE A 199 -2.95 -8.20 -12.63
CA ILE A 199 -3.01 -8.42 -11.19
C ILE A 199 -1.81 -9.26 -10.81
N LYS A 200 -1.07 -8.82 -9.80
CA LYS A 200 -0.03 -9.61 -9.12
C LYS A 200 0.07 -9.26 -7.65
N GLY A 201 0.41 -10.24 -6.82
CA GLY A 201 0.58 -10.02 -5.39
C GLY A 201 1.09 -11.25 -4.66
N GLN A 202 1.02 -11.17 -3.33
CA GLN A 202 1.56 -12.16 -2.40
C GLN A 202 0.62 -12.33 -1.20
N PHE A 203 0.44 -13.57 -0.75
CA PHE A 203 -0.13 -13.91 0.56
C PHE A 203 0.95 -13.83 1.65
N TYR A 204 0.54 -13.46 2.86
CA TYR A 204 1.40 -13.27 4.02
C TYR A 204 0.85 -14.01 5.23
N GLY A 205 1.79 -14.49 6.06
CA GLY A 205 1.57 -15.32 7.22
C GLY A 205 1.46 -16.81 6.91
N THR A 206 1.63 -17.66 7.92
CA THR A 206 1.65 -19.13 7.76
C THR A 206 0.28 -19.69 7.37
N GLY A 207 -0.80 -19.03 7.76
CA GLY A 207 -2.18 -19.37 7.44
C GLY A 207 -2.76 -18.58 6.27
N ALA A 208 -1.92 -17.85 5.54
CA ALA A 208 -2.31 -16.85 4.54
C ALA A 208 -3.26 -15.79 5.15
N GLU A 209 -2.96 -15.28 6.33
CA GLU A 209 -3.82 -14.38 7.10
C GLU A 209 -4.04 -13.03 6.40
N ALA A 210 -3.16 -12.64 5.48
CA ALA A 210 -3.25 -11.41 4.71
C ALA A 210 -2.80 -11.58 3.26
N MET A 211 -3.21 -10.64 2.41
CA MET A 211 -2.75 -10.52 1.04
C MET A 211 -2.51 -9.06 0.68
N ALA A 212 -1.55 -8.82 -0.22
CA ALA A 212 -1.39 -7.51 -0.86
C ALA A 212 -0.87 -7.66 -2.29
N GLY A 213 -1.16 -6.67 -3.13
CA GLY A 213 -0.81 -6.70 -4.53
C GLY A 213 -1.12 -5.41 -5.26
N ILE A 214 -0.97 -5.44 -6.57
CA ILE A 214 -1.28 -4.33 -7.46
C ILE A 214 -2.09 -4.79 -8.66
N TYR A 215 -2.96 -3.90 -9.12
CA TYR A 215 -3.60 -3.92 -10.43
C TYR A 215 -2.94 -2.84 -11.30
N ASN A 216 -2.36 -3.23 -12.44
CA ASN A 216 -1.65 -2.32 -13.33
C ASN A 216 -1.76 -2.77 -14.79
N THR A 217 -2.37 -1.93 -15.64
CA THR A 217 -2.53 -2.18 -17.08
C THR A 217 -1.45 -1.49 -17.93
N GLY A 218 -0.36 -1.04 -17.32
CA GLY A 218 0.63 -0.14 -17.93
C GLY A 218 0.23 1.34 -17.86
N ASN A 219 -0.99 1.65 -17.40
CA ASN A 219 -1.44 3.02 -17.19
C ASN A 219 -1.36 3.40 -15.70
N THR A 220 -0.43 4.29 -15.37
CA THR A 220 -0.22 4.77 -14.00
C THR A 220 -1.40 5.57 -13.47
N ALA A 221 -2.30 6.10 -14.31
CA ALA A 221 -3.50 6.81 -13.86
C ALA A 221 -4.58 5.87 -13.30
N THR A 222 -4.63 4.63 -13.78
CA THR A 222 -5.66 3.63 -13.41
C THR A 222 -5.13 2.54 -12.49
N SER A 223 -3.81 2.50 -12.25
CA SER A 223 -3.19 1.51 -11.37
C SER A 223 -3.72 1.61 -9.94
N VAL A 224 -3.93 0.47 -9.28
CA VAL A 224 -4.47 0.37 -7.92
C VAL A 224 -3.52 -0.49 -7.09
N ALA A 225 -3.15 -0.05 -5.89
CA ALA A 225 -2.57 -0.92 -4.88
C ALA A 225 -3.67 -1.47 -3.98
N PHE A 226 -3.61 -2.74 -3.60
CA PHE A 226 -4.61 -3.34 -2.74
C PHE A 226 -4.01 -4.22 -1.68
N GLY A 227 -4.74 -4.38 -0.59
CA GLY A 227 -4.42 -5.31 0.48
C GLY A 227 -5.66 -5.69 1.26
N GLY A 228 -5.62 -6.86 1.89
CA GLY A 228 -6.75 -7.37 2.62
C GLY A 228 -6.37 -8.43 3.63
N LYS A 229 -7.31 -8.65 4.55
CA LYS A 229 -7.16 -9.57 5.66
C LYS A 229 -8.19 -10.69 5.53
N LYS A 230 -7.79 -11.91 5.87
CA LYS A 230 -8.70 -13.04 6.03
C LYS A 230 -9.69 -12.77 7.18
N GLN A 231 -10.95 -13.13 6.96
CA GLN A 231 -12.02 -13.06 7.98
C GLN A 231 -11.80 -14.06 9.12
#